data_AF-A0AA39FGE3-F1
#
_entry.id   AF-A0AA39FGE3-F1
#
_cell.length_a   1.000
_cell.length_b   1.000
_cell.length_c   1.000
_cell.angle_alpha   90.00
_cell.angle_beta   90.00
_cell.angle_gamma   90.00
#
_symmetry.space_group_name_H-M   'P 1'
#
loop_
_entity.id
_entity.type
_entity.pdbx_description
1 polymer ?
#
loop_
_entity_poly.entity_id
_entity_poly.type
_entity_poly.pdbx_seq_one_letter_code
_entity_poly.pdbx_strand_id
1 'polypeptide(L)'
;MAVGVWAWKEKDTFNNLSRLTNVALDPAFILILVGTVTSVIGFTGCVGALRENTCLLATYAVFLGSLLLLEMTLGVLGFIFKDWIKTQATGGFQAFIIHYRDDPDQQNLIDWIQEDWEITKNKQCGYNVRKPGNNSDVTIHEKGCIQACEEWIEKNLLVIATIAIATAFTQILGICFAQNLRTDIFAQKAKWH
;
A
#
# COMPACT_ATOMS: atom_id res chain seq x y z
N MET A 1 4.51 8.10 6.22
CA MET A 1 4.66 8.02 7.69
C MET A 1 3.76 9.02 8.42
N ALA A 2 3.87 10.34 8.17
CA ALA A 2 3.09 11.36 8.90
C ALA A 2 1.56 11.13 8.86
N VAL A 3 1.01 10.86 7.67
CA VAL A 3 -0.43 10.53 7.49
C VAL A 3 -0.82 9.28 8.28
N GLY A 4 0.04 8.26 8.31
CA GLY A 4 -0.21 7.03 9.07
C GLY A 4 -0.20 7.26 10.58
N VAL A 5 0.74 8.07 11.09
CA VAL A 5 0.80 8.42 12.52
C VAL A 5 -0.39 9.29 12.92
N TRP A 6 -0.81 10.23 12.07
CA TRP A 6 -2.03 11.01 12.29
C TRP A 6 -3.26 10.10 12.36
N ALA A 7 -3.43 9.20 11.39
CA ALA A 7 -4.52 8.23 11.36
C ALA A 7 -4.50 7.26 12.56
N TRP A 8 -3.32 6.84 13.00
CA TRP A 8 -3.16 5.97 14.17
C TRP A 8 -3.43 6.71 15.49
N LYS A 9 -3.12 8.00 15.57
CA LYS A 9 -3.37 8.81 16.77
C LYS A 9 -4.86 9.12 16.94
N GLU A 10 -5.58 9.31 15.83
CA GLU A 10 -7.04 9.48 15.84
C GLU A 10 -7.73 8.22 16.39
N LYS A 11 -7.20 7.04 16.07
CA LYS A 11 -7.62 5.75 16.65
C LYS A 11 -7.08 5.58 18.07
N ASP A 12 -7.86 5.90 19.10
CA ASP A 12 -7.54 5.69 20.53
C ASP A 12 -7.47 4.18 20.92
N THR A 13 -6.49 3.45 20.38
CA THR A 13 -6.40 1.96 20.45
C THR A 13 -5.39 1.45 21.48
N PHE A 14 -4.85 2.30 22.36
CA PHE A 14 -3.69 1.92 23.18
C PHE A 14 -3.99 1.08 24.45
N ASN A 15 -5.26 0.79 24.77
CA ASN A 15 -5.59 0.17 26.07
C ASN A 15 -5.68 -1.37 26.10
N ASN A 16 -5.48 -2.11 25.00
CA ASN A 16 -5.54 -3.58 25.04
C ASN A 16 -4.49 -4.30 24.15
N LEU A 17 -3.47 -4.86 24.81
CA LEU A 17 -2.33 -5.59 24.24
C LEU A 17 -2.71 -6.91 23.52
N SER A 18 -3.94 -7.41 23.70
CA SER A 18 -4.44 -8.66 23.11
C SER A 18 -4.93 -8.55 21.65
N ARG A 19 -5.00 -7.35 21.06
CA ARG A 19 -5.46 -7.12 19.68
C ARG A 19 -4.36 -7.02 18.61
N LEU A 20 -3.09 -7.24 18.95
CA LEU A 20 -1.96 -7.11 18.02
C LEU A 20 -2.05 -8.01 16.78
N THR A 21 -2.72 -9.17 16.86
CA THR A 21 -2.90 -10.08 15.71
C THR A 21 -3.89 -9.56 14.65
N ASN A 22 -4.85 -8.71 15.03
CA ASN A 22 -5.81 -8.09 14.09
C ASN A 22 -5.39 -6.68 13.63
N VAL A 23 -4.43 -6.06 14.32
CA VAL A 23 -3.87 -4.73 13.97
C VAL A 23 -3.05 -4.76 12.68
N ALA A 24 -2.45 -5.89 12.32
CA ALA A 24 -1.66 -6.02 11.09
C ALA A 24 -2.48 -5.80 9.80
N LEU A 25 -3.80 -5.95 9.87
CA LEU A 25 -4.73 -5.71 8.76
C LEU A 25 -5.30 -4.27 8.74
N ASP A 26 -4.88 -3.41 9.68
CA ASP A 26 -5.31 -2.01 9.71
C ASP A 26 -4.57 -1.20 8.62
N PRO A 27 -5.28 -0.53 7.69
CA PRO A 27 -4.67 0.32 6.68
C PRO A 27 -3.75 1.40 7.26
N ALA A 28 -4.05 1.93 8.46
CA ALA A 28 -3.20 2.90 9.13
C ALA A 28 -1.83 2.31 9.51
N PHE A 29 -1.81 1.06 9.98
CA PHE A 29 -0.58 0.35 10.31
C PHE A 29 0.26 0.05 9.06
N ILE A 30 -0.37 -0.37 7.96
CA ILE A 30 0.30 -0.59 6.67
C ILE A 30 0.93 0.73 6.16
N LEU A 31 0.20 1.85 6.24
CA LEU A 31 0.72 3.18 5.84
C LEU A 31 1.90 3.65 6.71
N ILE A 32 1.89 3.33 8.01
CA ILE A 32 3.04 3.57 8.90
C ILE A 32 4.21 2.68 8.46
N LEU A 33 3.99 1.37 8.33
CA LEU A 33 5.03 0.39 7.99
C LEU A 33 5.71 0.75 6.67
N VAL A 34 4.96 0.89 5.58
CA VAL A 34 5.49 1.29 4.27
C VAL A 34 6.18 2.65 4.34
N GLY A 35 5.60 3.60 5.08
CA GLY A 35 6.19 4.93 5.28
C GLY A 35 7.52 4.93 6.03
N THR A 36 7.68 4.07 7.03
CA THR A 36 8.94 3.92 7.78
C THR A 36 10.02 3.28 6.92
N VAL A 37 9.69 2.19 6.21
CA VAL A 37 10.63 1.49 5.31
C VAL A 37 11.13 2.44 4.22
N THR A 38 10.24 3.15 3.53
CA THR A 38 10.61 4.12 2.48
C THR A 38 11.45 5.28 3.01
N SER A 39 11.18 5.76 4.23
CA SER A 39 11.99 6.82 4.87
C SER A 39 13.40 6.34 5.19
N VAL A 40 13.56 5.11 5.70
CA VAL A 40 14.89 4.52 5.99
C VAL A 40 15.69 4.32 4.70
N ILE A 41 15.06 3.82 3.63
CA ILE A 41 15.69 3.67 2.32
C ILE A 41 16.12 5.02 1.77
N GLY A 42 15.25 6.04 1.83
CA GLY A 42 15.58 7.40 1.40
C GLY A 42 16.75 8.00 2.19
N PHE A 43 16.73 7.88 3.52
CA PHE A 43 17.79 8.38 4.38
C PHE A 43 19.14 7.69 4.10
N THR A 44 19.16 6.37 3.99
CA THR A 44 20.38 5.61 3.69
C THR A 44 20.93 5.92 2.31
N GLY A 45 20.08 6.12 1.31
CA GLY A 45 20.48 6.56 -0.03
C GLY A 45 21.08 7.97 -0.02
N CYS A 46 20.38 8.94 0.56
CA CYS A 46 20.83 10.34 0.60
C CYS A 46 22.11 10.51 1.41
N VAL A 47 22.17 9.96 2.63
CA VAL A 47 23.36 10.05 3.49
C VAL A 47 24.52 9.23 2.91
N GLY A 48 24.24 8.09 2.27
CA GLY A 48 25.25 7.27 1.62
C GLY A 48 25.95 8.01 0.48
N ALA A 49 25.17 8.73 -0.34
CA ALA A 49 25.71 9.58 -1.40
C ALA A 49 26.48 10.79 -0.84
N LEU A 50 25.92 11.52 0.12
CA LEU A 50 26.54 12.75 0.67
C LEU A 50 27.81 12.48 1.49
N ARG A 51 27.86 11.37 2.23
CA ARG A 51 29.01 11.01 3.08
C ARG A 51 30.02 10.13 2.36
N GLU A 52 29.82 9.84 1.07
CA GLU A 52 30.63 8.90 0.28
C GLU A 52 30.85 7.56 1.02
N ASN A 53 29.83 7.13 1.76
CA ASN A 53 29.91 5.94 2.61
C ASN A 53 29.45 4.71 1.82
N THR A 54 30.43 3.91 1.39
CA THR A 54 30.22 2.72 0.56
C THR A 54 29.38 1.64 1.25
N CYS A 55 29.38 1.55 2.58
CA CYS A 55 28.54 0.60 3.33
C CYS A 55 27.06 1.00 3.29
N LEU A 56 26.77 2.29 3.47
CA LEU A 56 25.40 2.82 3.41
C LEU A 56 24.83 2.72 1.99
N LEU A 57 25.66 3.01 0.99
CA LEU A 57 25.31 2.90 -0.42
C LEU A 57 25.08 1.44 -0.86
N ALA A 58 25.88 0.50 -0.32
CA ALA A 58 25.66 -0.93 -0.50
C ALA A 58 24.32 -1.38 0.11
N THR A 59 24.03 -0.92 1.32
CA THR A 59 22.78 -1.23 2.04
C THR A 59 21.56 -0.73 1.27
N TYR A 60 21.62 0.50 0.75
CA TYR A 60 20.58 1.06 -0.12
C TYR A 60 20.33 0.20 -1.37
N ALA A 61 21.40 -0.22 -2.06
CA ALA A 61 21.28 -1.08 -3.24
C ALA A 61 20.70 -2.47 -2.91
N VAL A 62 21.06 -3.06 -1.76
CA VAL A 62 20.49 -4.33 -1.29
C VAL A 62 19.00 -4.18 -0.99
N PHE A 63 18.58 -3.09 -0.33
CA PHE A 63 17.17 -2.84 -0.06
C PHE A 63 16.37 -2.66 -1.35
N LEU A 64 16.83 -1.86 -2.31
CA LEU A 64 16.16 -1.72 -3.61
C LEU A 64 16.10 -3.05 -4.38
N GLY A 65 17.18 -3.83 -4.38
CA GLY A 65 17.19 -5.16 -4.98
C GLY A 65 16.17 -6.10 -4.34
N SER A 66 16.04 -6.08 -3.02
CA SER A 66 15.04 -6.89 -2.30
C SER A 66 13.60 -6.47 -2.64
N LEU A 67 13.33 -5.17 -2.80
CA LEU A 67 12.02 -4.66 -3.20
C LEU A 67 11.67 -5.07 -4.64
N LEU A 68 12.65 -5.00 -5.56
CA LEU A 68 12.45 -5.44 -6.94
C LEU A 68 12.07 -6.92 -7.02
N LEU A 69 12.77 -7.77 -6.26
CA LEU A 69 12.46 -9.21 -6.22
C LEU A 69 11.08 -9.47 -5.60
N LEU A 70 10.70 -8.72 -4.57
CA LEU A 70 9.39 -8.80 -3.95
C LEU A 70 8.29 -8.36 -4.93
N GLU A 71 8.49 -7.26 -5.65
CA GLU A 71 7.56 -6.76 -6.67
C GLU A 71 7.36 -7.77 -7.80
N MET A 72 8.44 -8.38 -8.29
CA MET A 72 8.36 -9.46 -9.28
C MET A 72 7.62 -10.69 -8.75
N THR A 73 7.88 -11.07 -7.49
CA THR A 73 7.21 -12.22 -6.86
C THR A 73 5.72 -11.95 -6.69
N LEU A 74 5.34 -10.76 -6.21
CA LEU A 74 3.95 -10.34 -6.07
C LEU A 74 3.25 -10.24 -7.43
N GLY A 75 3.92 -9.74 -8.46
CA GLY A 75 3.38 -9.66 -9.82
C GLY A 75 3.07 -11.05 -10.40
N VAL A 76 4.00 -11.99 -10.28
CA VAL A 76 3.81 -13.38 -10.75
C VAL A 76 2.74 -14.10 -9.95
N LEU A 77 2.77 -14.01 -8.61
CA LEU A 77 1.76 -14.63 -7.74
C LEU A 77 0.37 -14.03 -7.99
N GLY A 78 0.30 -12.72 -8.18
CA GLY A 78 -0.91 -11.97 -8.55
C GLY A 78 -1.55 -12.48 -9.84
N PHE A 79 -0.72 -12.76 -10.83
CA PHE A 79 -1.18 -13.29 -12.12
C PHE A 79 -1.66 -14.74 -12.03
N ILE A 80 -0.92 -15.61 -11.33
CA ILE A 80 -1.24 -17.05 -11.26
C ILE A 80 -2.44 -17.32 -10.34
N PHE A 81 -2.52 -16.64 -9.19
CA PHE A 81 -3.51 -16.93 -8.15
C PHE A 81 -4.63 -15.88 -8.06
N LYS A 82 -4.96 -15.22 -9.19
CA LYS A 82 -5.97 -14.15 -9.23
C LYS A 82 -7.29 -14.52 -8.53
N ASP A 83 -7.78 -15.75 -8.73
CA ASP A 83 -9.08 -16.21 -8.21
C ASP A 83 -9.03 -16.45 -6.68
N TRP A 84 -7.91 -16.98 -6.19
CA TRP A 84 -7.69 -17.16 -4.76
C TRP A 84 -7.49 -15.82 -4.06
N ILE A 85 -6.73 -14.91 -4.67
CA ILE A 85 -6.53 -13.54 -4.18
C ILE A 85 -7.86 -12.80 -4.11
N LYS A 86 -8.75 -12.95 -5.11
CA LYS A 86 -10.10 -12.37 -5.09
C LYS A 86 -10.93 -12.85 -3.91
N THR A 87 -10.87 -14.15 -3.60
CA THR A 87 -11.62 -14.74 -2.48
C THR A 87 -11.09 -14.24 -1.13
N GLN A 88 -9.76 -14.21 -0.97
CA GLN A 88 -9.12 -13.68 0.24
C GLN A 88 -9.34 -12.19 0.42
N ALA A 89 -9.23 -11.41 -0.67
CA ALA A 89 -9.51 -9.98 -0.67
C ALA A 89 -10.96 -9.70 -0.27
N THR A 90 -11.93 -10.48 -0.77
CA THR A 90 -13.35 -10.32 -0.39
C THR A 90 -13.57 -10.62 1.08
N GLY A 91 -13.02 -11.72 1.61
CA GLY A 91 -13.13 -12.08 3.03
C GLY A 91 -12.46 -11.06 3.96
N GLY A 92 -11.26 -10.60 3.60
CA GLY A 92 -10.53 -9.57 4.33
C GLY A 92 -11.24 -8.21 4.30
N PHE A 93 -11.74 -7.79 3.15
CA PHE A 93 -12.46 -6.52 2.99
C PHE A 93 -13.79 -6.52 3.75
N GLN A 94 -14.50 -7.65 3.77
CA GLN A 94 -15.75 -7.78 4.53
C GLN A 94 -15.50 -7.74 6.05
N ALA A 95 -14.45 -8.41 6.54
CA ALA A 95 -14.04 -8.32 7.94
C ALA A 95 -13.59 -6.89 8.31
N PHE A 96 -12.90 -6.21 7.40
CA PHE A 96 -12.46 -4.83 7.55
C PHE A 96 -13.63 -3.84 7.64
N ILE A 97 -14.63 -3.94 6.75
CA ILE A 97 -15.83 -3.08 6.76
C ILE A 97 -16.58 -3.20 8.09
N ILE A 98 -16.78 -4.41 8.59
CA ILE A 98 -17.52 -4.63 9.84
C ILE A 98 -16.75 -4.00 11.01
N HIS A 99 -15.42 -4.12 11.04
CA HIS A 99 -14.64 -3.59 12.14
C HIS A 99 -14.57 -2.05 12.16
N TYR A 100 -14.62 -1.41 10.99
CA TYR A 100 -14.48 0.03 10.82
C TYR A 100 -15.82 0.80 10.88
N ARG A 101 -16.96 0.12 10.68
CA ARG A 101 -18.30 0.74 10.65
C ARG A 101 -18.75 1.33 11.99
N ASP A 102 -18.16 0.90 13.11
CA ASP A 102 -18.52 1.37 14.45
C ASP A 102 -17.88 2.72 14.82
N ASP A 103 -16.89 3.21 14.05
CA ASP A 103 -16.21 4.49 14.30
C ASP A 103 -16.71 5.61 13.32
N PRO A 104 -17.38 6.67 13.81
CA PRO A 104 -18.05 7.68 12.99
C PRO A 104 -17.12 8.72 12.33
N ASP A 105 -15.90 8.89 12.82
CA ASP A 105 -14.91 9.90 12.41
C ASP A 105 -14.07 9.48 11.19
N GLN A 106 -14.10 8.18 10.86
CA GLN A 106 -13.19 7.58 9.91
C GLN A 106 -13.85 7.25 8.54
N GLN A 107 -15.16 7.50 8.42
CA GLN A 107 -15.95 7.28 7.21
C GLN A 107 -15.48 8.10 6.00
N ASN A 108 -14.78 9.22 6.22
CA ASN A 108 -14.41 10.16 5.16
C ASN A 108 -13.43 9.58 4.12
N LEU A 109 -12.51 8.68 4.52
CA LEU A 109 -11.57 8.05 3.60
C LEU A 109 -12.25 6.95 2.76
N ILE A 110 -13.10 6.13 3.38
CA ILE A 110 -13.83 5.08 2.66
C ILE A 110 -14.88 5.72 1.74
N ASP A 111 -15.60 6.73 2.22
CA ASP A 111 -16.54 7.49 1.39
C ASP A 111 -15.79 8.21 0.24
N TRP A 112 -14.58 8.72 0.45
CA TRP A 112 -13.73 9.30 -0.61
C TRP A 112 -13.25 8.26 -1.63
N ILE A 113 -12.77 7.09 -1.20
CA ILE A 113 -12.37 6.00 -2.12
C ILE A 113 -13.59 5.50 -2.91
N GLN A 114 -14.74 5.36 -2.26
CA GLN A 114 -15.99 4.97 -2.92
C GLN A 114 -16.43 6.02 -3.95
N GLU A 115 -16.27 7.31 -3.64
CA GLU A 115 -16.62 8.41 -4.54
C GLU A 115 -15.66 8.55 -5.74
N ASP A 116 -14.35 8.36 -5.52
CA ASP A 116 -13.31 8.45 -6.56
C ASP A 116 -13.38 7.30 -7.58
N TRP A 117 -13.72 6.10 -7.15
CA TRP A 117 -13.73 4.92 -8.02
C TRP A 117 -15.08 4.70 -8.73
N GLU A 118 -16.02 5.66 -8.63
CA GLU A 118 -17.44 5.48 -8.97
C GLU A 118 -18.04 4.20 -8.36
N ILE A 119 -17.41 3.65 -7.32
CA ILE A 119 -17.94 2.50 -6.60
C ILE A 119 -19.14 3.04 -5.88
N THR A 120 -20.32 2.63 -6.33
CA THR A 120 -21.53 3.18 -5.78
C THR A 120 -21.52 3.05 -4.26
N LYS A 121 -21.77 4.16 -3.54
CA LYS A 121 -21.81 4.19 -2.07
C LYS A 121 -22.81 3.16 -1.57
N ASN A 122 -22.37 1.93 -1.35
CA ASN A 122 -23.19 0.93 -0.70
C ASN A 122 -23.13 1.19 0.81
N LYS A 123 -23.82 2.25 1.25
CA LYS A 123 -24.08 2.48 2.68
C LYS A 123 -24.94 1.37 3.30
N GLN A 124 -25.39 0.40 2.49
CA GLN A 124 -26.27 -0.70 2.86
C GLN A 124 -25.61 -2.08 2.78
N CYS A 125 -24.29 -2.19 2.94
CA CYS A 125 -23.68 -3.42 3.48
C CYS A 125 -24.00 -3.52 4.99
N GLY A 126 -25.28 -3.71 5.31
CA GLY A 126 -25.78 -3.90 6.68
C GLY A 126 -26.86 -4.97 6.69
N TYR A 127 -26.56 -6.10 7.31
CA TYR A 127 -27.52 -7.16 7.61
C TYR A 127 -28.71 -6.54 8.39
N ASN A 128 -29.93 -6.68 7.87
CA ASN A 128 -31.20 -6.27 8.49
C ASN A 128 -31.47 -4.76 8.76
N VAL A 129 -31.15 -3.84 7.84
CA VAL A 129 -31.63 -2.44 7.93
C VAL A 129 -32.50 -2.02 6.74
N ARG A 130 -33.64 -2.68 6.59
CA ARG A 130 -34.80 -2.07 5.92
C ARG A 130 -35.65 -1.41 7.01
N LYS A 131 -35.47 -0.11 7.24
CA LYS A 131 -36.54 0.67 7.90
C LYS A 131 -37.68 0.79 6.88
N PRO A 132 -38.87 0.22 7.11
CA PRO A 132 -39.98 0.36 6.17
C PRO A 132 -40.53 1.79 6.31
N GLY A 133 -40.55 2.56 5.22
CA GLY A 133 -41.35 3.81 5.19
C GLY A 133 -40.78 5.03 4.45
N ASN A 134 -39.59 4.98 3.83
CA ASN A 134 -39.12 6.15 3.05
C ASN A 134 -38.93 5.77 1.58
N ASN A 135 -39.87 6.21 0.74
CA ASN A 135 -39.79 6.19 -0.72
C ASN A 135 -38.86 7.31 -1.20
N SER A 136 -37.60 7.27 -0.76
CA SER A 136 -36.54 7.93 -1.51
C SER A 136 -36.19 6.98 -2.66
N ASP A 137 -35.93 7.53 -3.84
CA ASP A 137 -35.50 6.78 -5.01
C ASP A 137 -34.12 6.15 -4.70
N VAL A 138 -34.14 5.03 -3.97
CA VAL A 138 -32.94 4.29 -3.61
C VAL A 138 -32.62 3.51 -4.87
N THR A 139 -31.75 4.06 -5.70
CA THR A 139 -31.04 3.26 -6.68
C THR A 139 -30.30 2.17 -5.89
N ILE A 140 -30.89 0.96 -5.88
CA ILE A 140 -30.29 -0.20 -5.21
C ILE A 140 -29.18 -0.66 -6.14
N HIS A 141 -27.96 -0.27 -5.81
CA HIS A 141 -26.79 -0.70 -6.56
C HIS A 141 -26.35 -2.06 -6.05
N GLU A 142 -26.63 -3.10 -6.83
CA GLU A 142 -26.37 -4.51 -6.48
C GLU A 142 -24.88 -4.90 -6.58
N LYS A 143 -24.01 -4.00 -7.06
CA LYS A 143 -22.59 -4.28 -7.29
C LYS A 143 -21.77 -4.17 -5.99
N GLY A 144 -20.96 -5.19 -5.71
CA GLY A 144 -20.01 -5.17 -4.59
C GLY A 144 -18.73 -4.39 -4.90
N CYS A 145 -18.06 -3.86 -3.86
CA CYS A 145 -16.81 -3.09 -4.01
C CYS A 145 -15.69 -3.89 -4.71
N ILE A 146 -15.58 -5.20 -4.44
CA ILE A 146 -14.59 -6.07 -5.08
C ILE A 146 -14.89 -6.25 -6.57
N GLN A 147 -16.18 -6.37 -6.94
CA GLN A 147 -16.59 -6.51 -8.34
C GLN A 147 -16.36 -5.22 -9.13
N ALA A 148 -16.64 -4.06 -8.53
CA ALA A 148 -16.32 -2.77 -9.13
C ALA A 148 -14.80 -2.55 -9.28
N CYS A 149 -14.00 -2.97 -8.28
CA CYS A 149 -12.54 -2.96 -8.35
C CYS A 149 -12.00 -3.81 -9.50
N GLU A 150 -12.54 -5.03 -9.68
CA GLU A 150 -12.17 -5.90 -10.80
C GLU A 150 -12.48 -5.26 -12.16
N GLU A 151 -13.69 -4.71 -12.34
CA GLU A 151 -14.07 -3.98 -13.56
C GLU A 151 -13.14 -2.77 -13.80
N TRP A 152 -12.75 -2.06 -12.75
CA TRP A 152 -11.83 -0.93 -12.84
C TRP A 152 -10.42 -1.39 -13.23
N ILE A 153 -9.91 -2.47 -12.64
CA ILE A 153 -8.60 -3.06 -12.96
C ILE A 153 -8.58 -3.53 -14.41
N GLU A 154 -9.63 -4.20 -14.89
CA GLU A 154 -9.71 -4.67 -16.28
C GLU A 154 -9.68 -3.49 -17.27
N LYS A 155 -10.39 -2.40 -16.96
CA LYS A 155 -10.40 -1.19 -17.79
C LYS A 155 -9.07 -0.43 -17.76
N ASN A 156 -8.39 -0.41 -16.61
CA ASN A 156 -7.18 0.38 -16.38
C ASN A 156 -5.89 -0.46 -16.35
N LEU A 157 -5.94 -1.70 -16.85
CA LEU A 157 -4.83 -2.65 -16.79
C LEU A 157 -3.55 -2.06 -17.38
N LEU A 158 -3.65 -1.29 -18.47
CA LEU A 158 -2.51 -0.61 -19.10
C LEU A 158 -1.87 0.42 -18.18
N VAL A 159 -2.66 1.19 -17.43
CA VAL A 159 -2.16 2.19 -16.48
C VAL A 159 -1.43 1.50 -15.34
N ILE A 160 -2.03 0.46 -14.76
CA ILE A 160 -1.42 -0.30 -13.65
C ILE A 160 -0.11 -0.94 -14.10
N ALA A 161 -0.10 -1.60 -15.26
CA ALA A 161 1.12 -2.19 -15.83
C ALA A 161 2.21 -1.14 -16.08
N THR A 162 1.83 0.05 -16.57
CA THR A 162 2.77 1.15 -16.80
C THR A 162 3.39 1.64 -15.49
N ILE A 163 2.60 1.79 -14.42
CA ILE A 163 3.09 2.19 -13.11
C ILE A 163 4.06 1.15 -12.53
N ALA A 164 3.74 -0.14 -12.65
CA ALA A 164 4.63 -1.22 -12.20
C ALA A 164 5.96 -1.21 -12.96
N ILE A 165 5.93 -1.11 -14.30
CA ILE A 165 7.14 -1.04 -15.12
C ILE A 165 7.97 0.21 -14.80
N ALA A 166 7.32 1.36 -14.62
CA ALA A 166 8.00 2.60 -14.26
C ALA A 166 8.67 2.49 -12.87
N THR A 167 8.01 1.81 -11.93
CA THR A 167 8.53 1.56 -10.58
C THR A 167 9.77 0.66 -10.63
N ALA A 168 9.68 -0.47 -11.33
CA ALA A 168 10.81 -1.37 -11.54
C ALA A 168 11.99 -0.68 -12.24
N PHE A 169 11.71 0.13 -13.28
CA PHE A 169 12.75 0.91 -13.97
C PHE A 169 13.44 1.91 -13.03
N THR A 170 12.66 2.63 -12.21
CA THR A 170 13.20 3.58 -11.23
C THR A 170 14.09 2.89 -10.19
N GLN A 171 13.71 1.70 -9.74
CA GLN A 171 14.52 0.89 -8.82
C GLN A 171 15.84 0.44 -9.48
N ILE A 172 15.80 -0.03 -10.73
CA ILE A 172 16.99 -0.43 -11.49
C ILE A 172 17.96 0.75 -11.64
N LEU A 173 17.45 1.93 -12.01
CA LEU A 173 18.27 3.14 -12.08
C LEU A 173 18.91 3.47 -10.72
N GLY A 174 18.13 3.39 -9.64
CA GLY A 174 18.64 3.61 -8.28
C GLY A 174 19.78 2.65 -7.92
N ILE A 175 19.67 1.37 -8.28
CA ILE A 175 20.73 0.38 -8.08
C ILE A 175 21.96 0.70 -8.93
N CYS A 176 21.78 0.98 -10.22
CA CYS A 176 22.88 1.31 -11.13
C CYS A 176 23.66 2.54 -10.64
N PHE A 177 22.97 3.62 -10.27
CA PHE A 177 23.62 4.80 -9.74
C PHE A 177 24.36 4.52 -8.43
N ALA A 178 23.78 3.73 -7.53
CA ALA A 178 24.44 3.35 -6.29
C ALA A 178 25.72 2.54 -6.52
N GLN A 179 25.72 1.59 -7.48
CA GLN A 179 26.91 0.79 -7.79
C GLN A 179 27.97 1.59 -8.53
N ASN A 180 27.57 2.48 -9.44
CA ASN A 180 28.50 3.37 -10.15
C ASN A 180 29.21 4.29 -9.16
N LEU A 181 28.45 5.00 -8.32
CA LEU A 181 29.01 5.88 -7.30
C LEU A 181 29.90 5.12 -6.30
N ARG A 182 29.50 3.90 -5.92
CA ARG A 182 30.34 3.04 -5.06
C ARG A 182 31.68 2.73 -5.72
N THR A 183 31.67 2.35 -7.00
CA THR A 183 32.87 2.02 -7.78
C THR A 183 33.78 3.24 -7.92
N ASP A 184 33.21 4.41 -8.17
CA ASP A 184 33.95 5.68 -8.28
C ASP A 184 34.64 6.04 -6.96
N ILE A 185 33.97 5.89 -5.82
CA ILE A 185 34.56 6.12 -4.50
C ILE A 185 35.74 5.17 -4.24
N PHE A 186 35.61 3.89 -4.60
CA PHE A 186 36.72 2.94 -4.47
C PHE A 186 37.90 3.30 -5.37
N ALA A 187 37.63 3.68 -6.62
CA ALA A 187 38.66 4.11 -7.55
C ALA A 187 39.39 5.37 -7.07
N GLN A 188 38.66 6.33 -6.47
CA GLN A 188 39.27 7.51 -5.87
C GLN A 188 40.11 7.18 -4.65
N LYS A 189 39.62 6.35 -3.72
CA LYS A 189 40.40 5.94 -2.53
C LYS A 189 41.66 5.14 -2.90
N ALA A 190 41.61 4.34 -3.96
CA ALA A 190 42.76 3.58 -4.45
C ALA A 190 43.88 4.46 -5.04
N LYS A 191 43.62 5.73 -5.40
CA LYS A 191 44.67 6.65 -5.85
C LYS A 191 45.54 7.22 -4.72
N TRP A 192 45.06 7.15 -3.47
CA TRP A 192 45.71 7.75 -2.31
C TRP A 192 46.40 6.73 -1.39
N HIS A 193 46.44 5.46 -1.79
CA HIS A 193 47.17 4.37 -1.17
C HIS A 193 48.21 3.81 -2.14
#